data_AF-A0A7C2IDD3-F1
#
_entry.id   AF-A0A7C2IDD3-F1
#
_cell.length_a   1.000
_cell.length_b   1.000
_cell.length_c   1.000
_cell.angle_alpha   90.00
_cell.angle_beta   90.00
_cell.angle_gamma   90.00
#
_symmetry.space_group_name_H-M   'P 1'
#
loop_
_entity.id
_entity.type
_entity.pdbx_description
1 polymer ?
#
loop_
_entity_poly.entity_id
_entity_poly.type
_entity_poly.pdbx_seq_one_letter_code
_entity_poly.pdbx_strand_id
1 'polypeptide(L)'
;MPYDDPDPTDPQMLVGVVLPSDDAATREMAYVFAEEFARLGLDVQGVLSLFRDPFYAGAHGVYRTLGEEGVRAIAEECVAVWGRSARRIQDAPGAYQEGALQITNDK
;
A
#
# COMPACT_ATOMS: atom_id res chain seq x y z
N MET A 1 0.20 -30.48 14.62
CA MET A 1 -0.33 -29.17 14.22
C MET A 1 -0.67 -29.25 12.74
N PRO A 2 -1.91 -28.95 12.33
CA PRO A 2 -2.25 -28.68 10.94
C PRO A 2 -1.38 -27.54 10.39
N TYR A 3 -1.13 -27.51 9.08
CA TYR A 3 -0.26 -26.52 8.44
C TYR A 3 -0.76 -25.06 8.61
N ASP A 4 -2.07 -24.87 8.76
CA ASP A 4 -2.72 -23.56 8.80
C ASP A 4 -3.10 -23.09 10.21
N ASP A 5 -2.65 -23.80 11.25
CA ASP A 5 -2.97 -23.44 12.64
C ASP A 5 -1.90 -22.46 13.18
N PRO A 6 -2.24 -21.21 13.50
CA PRO A 6 -1.27 -20.25 14.02
C PRO A 6 -0.74 -20.72 15.39
N ASP A 7 0.55 -21.06 15.46
CA ASP A 7 1.26 -21.36 16.70
C ASP A 7 1.76 -20.07 17.40
N PRO A 8 1.22 -19.67 18.56
CA PRO A 8 1.62 -18.44 19.25
C PRO A 8 3.08 -18.43 19.73
N THR A 9 3.78 -19.57 19.65
CA THR A 9 5.20 -19.69 19.98
C THR A 9 6.12 -19.66 18.76
N ASP A 10 5.56 -19.59 17.54
CA ASP A 10 6.35 -19.48 16.31
C ASP A 10 7.00 -18.09 16.19
N PRO A 11 8.34 -17.98 16.20
CA PRO A 11 9.03 -16.70 16.08
C PRO A 11 8.88 -16.06 14.69
N GLN A 12 8.42 -16.79 13.67
CA GLN A 12 8.13 -16.26 12.33
C GLN A 12 6.68 -15.77 12.19
N MET A 13 5.84 -15.98 13.20
CA MET A 13 4.48 -15.47 13.17
C MET A 13 4.47 -13.94 13.22
N LEU A 14 3.79 -13.32 12.25
CA LEU A 14 3.55 -11.89 12.27
C LEU A 14 2.46 -11.56 13.30
N VAL A 15 2.84 -10.83 14.35
CA VAL A 15 1.93 -10.33 15.38
C VAL A 15 1.79 -8.81 15.21
N GLY A 16 0.62 -8.38 14.73
CA GLY A 16 0.28 -6.95 14.67
C GLY A 16 -0.10 -6.41 16.04
N VAL A 17 0.34 -5.19 16.36
CA VAL A 17 -0.07 -4.46 17.57
C VAL A 17 -0.69 -3.11 17.18
N VAL A 18 -1.72 -2.69 17.90
CA VAL A 18 -2.33 -1.37 17.72
C VAL A 18 -1.65 -0.39 18.66
N LEU A 19 -1.11 0.69 18.10
CA LEU A 19 -0.63 1.82 18.88
C LEU A 19 -1.76 2.85 19.02
N PRO A 20 -2.03 3.37 20.23
CA PRO A 20 -2.99 4.44 20.41
C PRO A 20 -2.60 5.65 19.56
N SER A 21 -3.58 6.23 18.87
CA SER A 21 -3.40 7.43 18.07
C SER A 21 -4.64 8.30 18.19
N ASP A 22 -4.48 9.59 17.93
CA ASP A 22 -5.59 10.55 17.90
C ASP A 22 -6.06 10.82 16.45
N ASP A 23 -7.10 11.63 16.32
CA ASP A 23 -7.67 11.99 15.02
C ASP A 23 -6.66 12.75 14.15
N ALA A 24 -5.73 13.50 14.75
CA ALA A 24 -4.69 14.21 14.03
C ALA A 24 -3.73 13.21 13.37
N ALA A 25 -3.26 12.19 14.10
CA ALA A 25 -2.43 11.13 13.54
C ALA A 25 -3.15 10.35 12.42
N THR A 26 -4.47 10.13 12.55
CA THR A 26 -5.27 9.49 11.49
C THR A 26 -5.30 10.33 10.21
N ARG A 27 -5.39 11.66 10.35
CA ARG A 27 -5.33 12.59 9.21
C ARG A 27 -3.96 12.58 8.54
N GLU A 28 -2.88 12.62 9.31
CA GLU A 28 -1.51 12.51 8.76
C GLU A 28 -1.31 11.19 8.02
N MET A 29 -1.87 10.09 8.54
CA MET A 29 -1.82 8.79 7.88
C MET A 29 -2.58 8.78 6.53
N ALA A 30 -3.71 9.48 6.41
CA ALA A 30 -4.36 9.70 5.12
C ALA A 30 -3.45 10.40 4.12
N TYR A 31 -2.74 11.46 4.53
CA TYR A 31 -1.82 12.18 3.65
C TYR A 31 -0.70 11.27 3.16
N VAL A 32 -0.09 10.47 4.05
CA VAL A 32 0.99 9.54 3.67
C VAL A 32 0.51 8.55 2.61
N PHE A 33 -0.64 7.92 2.81
CA PHE A 33 -1.18 6.98 1.82
C PHE A 33 -1.50 7.69 0.50
N ALA A 34 -2.21 8.81 0.54
CA ALA A 34 -2.60 9.53 -0.66
C ALA A 34 -1.39 10.07 -1.44
N GLU A 35 -0.37 10.59 -0.76
CA GLU A 35 0.87 11.07 -1.39
C GLU A 35 1.61 9.94 -2.11
N GLU A 36 1.80 8.79 -1.46
CA GLU A 36 2.55 7.67 -2.05
C GLU A 36 1.93 7.25 -3.38
N PHE A 37 0.61 7.08 -3.41
CA PHE A 37 -0.08 6.65 -4.62
C PHE A 37 -0.20 7.76 -5.67
N ALA A 38 -0.33 9.03 -5.27
CA ALA A 38 -0.27 10.15 -6.20
C ALA A 38 1.11 10.22 -6.90
N ARG A 39 2.21 9.96 -6.18
CA ARG A 39 3.57 9.89 -6.74
C ARG A 39 3.77 8.70 -7.68
N LEU A 40 3.05 7.61 -7.46
CA LEU A 40 2.99 6.45 -8.37
C LEU A 40 2.10 6.70 -9.60
N GLY A 41 1.45 7.86 -9.69
CA GLY A 41 0.68 8.30 -10.85
C GLY A 41 -0.81 7.94 -10.80
N LEU A 42 -1.34 7.56 -9.64
CA LEU A 42 -2.78 7.41 -9.48
C LEU A 42 -3.46 8.78 -9.46
N ASP A 43 -4.62 8.86 -10.11
CA ASP A 43 -5.49 10.03 -10.03
C ASP A 43 -6.35 9.99 -8.75
N VAL A 44 -7.18 11.01 -8.54
CA VAL A 44 -8.02 11.15 -7.33
C VAL A 44 -8.93 9.92 -7.15
N GLN A 45 -9.49 9.38 -8.22
CA GLN A 45 -10.40 8.23 -8.14
C GLN A 45 -9.63 6.94 -7.85
N GLY A 46 -8.45 6.78 -8.44
CA GLY A 46 -7.51 5.70 -8.12
C GLY A 46 -7.14 5.71 -6.64
N VAL A 47 -6.73 6.86 -6.10
CA VAL A 47 -6.42 7.00 -4.67
C VAL A 47 -7.66 6.66 -3.83
N LEU A 48 -8.83 7.23 -4.13
CA LEU A 48 -10.06 6.96 -3.38
C LEU A 48 -10.47 5.48 -3.41
N SER A 49 -10.21 4.78 -4.50
CA SER A 49 -10.54 3.35 -4.61
C SER A 49 -9.78 2.50 -3.58
N LEU A 50 -8.53 2.85 -3.30
CA LEU A 50 -7.70 2.15 -2.31
C LEU A 50 -8.25 2.32 -0.89
N PHE A 51 -8.72 3.51 -0.56
CA PHE A 51 -9.31 3.81 0.75
C PHE A 51 -10.66 3.10 0.95
N ARG A 52 -11.40 2.81 -0.12
CA ARG A 52 -12.71 2.13 -0.02
C ARG A 52 -12.58 0.61 0.12
N ASP A 53 -11.49 0.02 -0.34
CA ASP A 53 -11.30 -1.42 -0.36
C ASP A 53 -10.78 -1.95 1.00
N PRO A 54 -11.54 -2.82 1.70
CA PRO A 54 -11.11 -3.42 2.97
C PRO A 54 -9.83 -4.24 2.90
N PHE A 55 -9.41 -4.67 1.71
CA PHE A 55 -8.11 -5.30 1.50
C PHE A 55 -6.97 -4.41 1.99
N TYR A 56 -7.07 -3.08 1.78
CA TYR A 56 -6.11 -2.10 2.30
C TYR A 56 -6.52 -1.66 3.71
N ALA A 57 -6.44 -2.58 4.67
CA ALA A 57 -6.97 -2.40 6.04
C ALA A 57 -6.57 -1.06 6.71
N GLY A 58 -5.32 -0.60 6.52
CA GLY A 58 -4.86 0.70 7.04
C GLY A 58 -5.58 1.90 6.42
N ALA A 59 -5.59 1.99 5.08
CA ALA A 59 -6.29 3.05 4.36
C ALA A 59 -7.81 2.99 4.59
N HIS A 60 -8.37 1.79 4.61
CA HIS A 60 -9.79 1.59 4.89
C HIS A 60 -10.17 1.99 6.31
N GLY A 61 -9.30 1.72 7.30
CA GLY A 61 -9.46 2.22 8.66
C GLY A 61 -9.56 3.76 8.69
N VAL A 62 -8.67 4.45 7.98
CA VAL A 62 -8.71 5.91 7.85
C VAL A 62 -9.99 6.40 7.19
N TYR A 63 -10.43 5.72 6.12
CA TYR A 63 -11.69 6.03 5.43
C TYR A 63 -12.91 5.91 6.35
N ARG A 64 -12.93 4.90 7.22
CA ARG A 64 -14.00 4.71 8.20
C ARG A 64 -14.04 5.82 9.26
N THR A 65 -12.87 6.37 9.63
CA THR A 65 -12.76 7.44 10.62
C THR A 65 -13.03 8.82 10.02
N LEU A 66 -12.43 9.16 8.88
CA LEU A 66 -12.51 10.49 8.26
C LEU A 66 -13.72 10.65 7.32
N GLY A 67 -14.28 9.55 6.84
CA GLY A 67 -15.33 9.54 5.82
C GLY A 67 -14.83 9.87 4.41
N GLU A 68 -15.71 9.69 3.43
CA GLU A 68 -15.36 9.88 2.02
C GLU A 68 -14.92 11.31 1.70
N GLU A 69 -15.64 12.31 2.20
CA GLU A 69 -15.35 13.72 1.90
C GLU A 69 -13.97 14.14 2.41
N GLY A 70 -13.62 13.71 3.64
CA GLY A 70 -12.31 14.00 4.23
C GLY A 70 -11.17 13.36 3.44
N VAL A 71 -11.32 12.10 3.03
CA VAL A 71 -10.31 11.40 2.22
C VAL A 71 -10.22 12.00 0.81
N ARG A 72 -11.36 12.38 0.21
CA ARG A 72 -11.42 13.00 -1.13
C ARG A 72 -10.65 14.31 -1.16
N ALA A 73 -10.86 15.19 -0.18
CA ALA A 73 -10.14 16.45 -0.08
C ALA A 73 -8.61 16.22 -0.03
N ILE A 74 -8.17 15.26 0.79
CA ILE A 74 -6.75 14.91 0.92
C ILE A 74 -6.20 14.33 -0.40
N ALA A 75 -6.95 13.45 -1.07
CA ALA A 75 -6.55 12.88 -2.35
C ALA A 75 -6.41 13.97 -3.43
N GLU A 76 -7.34 14.92 -3.49
CA GLU A 76 -7.28 16.06 -4.41
C GLU A 76 -6.05 16.93 -4.16
N GLU A 77 -5.75 17.25 -2.91
CA GLU A 77 -4.53 17.99 -2.53
C GLU A 77 -3.25 17.26 -2.96
N CYS A 78 -3.12 15.97 -2.62
CA CYS A 78 -1.95 15.16 -2.97
C CYS A 78 -1.77 15.02 -4.48
N VAL A 79 -2.84 14.75 -5.23
CA VAL A 79 -2.78 14.62 -6.69
C VAL A 79 -2.44 15.97 -7.34
N ALA A 80 -2.94 17.09 -6.82
CA ALA A 80 -2.59 18.41 -7.31
C ALA A 80 -1.10 18.71 -7.13
N VAL A 81 -0.49 18.31 -6.02
CA VAL A 81 0.94 18.54 -5.75
C VAL A 81 1.82 17.55 -6.53
N TRP A 82 1.51 16.26 -6.45
CA TRP A 82 2.41 15.17 -6.85
C TRP A 82 2.04 14.51 -8.19
N GLY A 83 0.78 14.56 -8.60
CA GLY A 83 0.28 13.87 -9.80
C GLY A 83 0.81 14.40 -11.13
N ARG A 84 1.55 15.53 -11.11
CA ARG A 84 2.22 16.09 -12.31
C ARG A 84 3.56 15.41 -12.63
N SER A 85 4.11 14.63 -11.71
CA SER A 85 5.43 14.02 -11.84
C SER A 85 5.34 12.50 -11.97
N ALA A 86 4.79 12.01 -13.08
CA ALA A 86 4.79 10.57 -13.37
C ALA A 86 6.19 10.12 -13.81
N ARG A 87 6.97 9.52 -12.88
CA ARG A 87 8.23 8.85 -13.25
C ARG A 87 7.91 7.49 -13.86
N ARG A 88 8.15 7.33 -15.17
CA ARG A 88 8.27 5.99 -15.77
C ARG A 88 9.65 5.44 -15.49
N ILE A 89 9.71 4.32 -14.77
CA ILE A 89 10.90 3.48 -14.72
C ILE A 89 10.88 2.64 -16.00
N GLN A 90 11.94 2.75 -16.79
CA GLN A 90 12.20 1.85 -17.91
C GLN A 90 13.36 0.95 -17.51
N ASP A 91 13.21 -0.35 -17.69
CA ASP A 91 14.32 -1.27 -17.52
C ASP A 91 15.43 -0.95 -18.53
N ALA A 92 16.68 -1.14 -18.10
CA ALA A 92 17.79 -1.04 -19.01
C ALA A 92 17.65 -2.11 -20.10
N PRO A 93 17.90 -1.78 -21.39
CA PRO A 93 17.91 -2.78 -22.45
C PRO A 93 18.84 -3.95 -22.07
N GLY A 94 18.31 -5.18 -22.02
CA GLY A 94 19.09 -6.39 -21.74
C GLY A 94 19.16 -6.86 -20.28
N ALA A 95 18.37 -6.30 -19.36
CA ALA A 95 18.36 -6.70 -17.94
C ALA A 95 17.90 -8.15 -17.67
N TYR A 96 17.28 -8.80 -18.66
CA TYR A 96 16.94 -10.22 -18.63
C TYR A 96 17.46 -10.92 -19.88
N GLN A 97 18.53 -11.70 -19.73
CA GLN A 97 18.87 -12.77 -20.67
C GLN A 97 18.09 -14.01 -20.23
N GLU A 98 17.04 -14.34 -20.95
CA GLU A 98 16.27 -15.57 -20.75
C GLU A 98 17.19 -16.77 -21.08
N GLY A 99 17.69 -17.48 -20.06
CA GLY A 99 18.36 -18.76 -20.26
C GLY A 99 19.65 -19.05 -19.50
N ALA A 100 19.68 -18.94 -18.17
CA ALA A 100 20.76 -19.58 -17.39
C ALA A 100 20.37 -19.88 -15.94
N LEU A 101 19.34 -20.70 -15.73
CA LEU A 101 19.17 -21.48 -14.50
C LEU A 101 18.35 -22.72 -14.83
N GLN A 102 19.01 -23.73 -15.42
CA GLN A 102 18.48 -25.08 -15.35
C GLN A 102 18.63 -25.53 -13.90
N ILE A 103 17.54 -25.43 -13.13
CA ILE A 103 17.43 -26.14 -11.86
C ILE A 103 17.28 -27.62 -12.23
N THR A 104 18.38 -28.35 -12.26
CA THR A 104 18.35 -29.81 -12.39
C THR A 104 17.77 -30.36 -11.09
N ASN A 105 16.54 -30.83 -11.16
CA ASN A 105 15.92 -31.58 -10.09
C ASN A 105 16.44 -33.02 -10.17
N ASP A 106 17.64 -33.26 -9.64
CA ASP A 106 18.10 -34.62 -9.38
C ASP A 106 17.29 -35.20 -8.23
N LYS A 107 16.58 -36.29 -8.54
CA LYS A 107 15.83 -37.13 -7.60
C LYS A 107 16.76 -38.04 -6.81
#